data_AF-A0AAJ2J674-F1
#
_entry.id   AF-A0AAJ2J674-F1
#
_cell.length_a   1.000
_cell.length_b   1.000
_cell.length_c   1.000
_cell.angle_alpha   90.00
_cell.angle_beta   90.00
_cell.angle_gamma   90.00
#
_symmetry.space_group_name_H-M   'P 1'
#
loop_
_entity.id
_entity.type
_entity.pdbx_description
1 polymer ?
#
loop_
_entity_poly.entity_id
_entity_poly.type
_entity_poly.pdbx_seq_one_letter_code
_entity_poly.pdbx_strand_id
1 'polypeptide(L)'
;MAITDTEFHQLADDMFQAIENAIETAIDEQDADVDIDASGNVLQLEFVDGSKIVINKQEPLHEIWVATRFGGYHFGFVEGKWMDGRNGGEFMPFVQESIERQGGIKLSF
;
A
#
# COMPACT_ATOMS: atom_id res chain seq x y z
N MET A 1 -20.78 12.67 0.75
CA MET A 1 -21.26 11.66 1.71
C MET A 1 -20.03 10.85 2.10
N ALA A 2 -19.84 10.54 3.38
CA ALA A 2 -18.75 9.65 3.79
C ALA A 2 -19.02 8.24 3.23
N ILE A 3 -17.97 7.50 2.87
CA ILE A 3 -18.10 6.11 2.43
C ILE A 3 -18.62 5.25 3.59
N THR A 4 -19.35 4.19 3.26
CA THR A 4 -19.79 3.19 4.23
C THR A 4 -18.66 2.23 4.58
N ASP A 5 -18.78 1.48 5.69
CA ASP A 5 -17.78 0.46 6.07
C ASP A 5 -17.59 -0.58 4.97
N THR A 6 -18.68 -1.04 4.35
CA THR A 6 -18.62 -2.02 3.25
C THR A 6 -17.90 -1.45 2.02
N GLU A 7 -18.16 -0.20 1.66
CA GLU A 7 -17.45 0.47 0.56
C GLU A 7 -15.97 0.66 0.90
N PHE A 8 -15.65 1.05 2.14
CA PHE A 8 -14.28 1.17 2.61
C PHE A 8 -13.52 -0.15 2.47
N HIS A 9 -14.09 -1.25 2.96
CA HIS A 9 -13.47 -2.56 2.86
C HIS A 9 -13.20 -2.96 1.41
N GLN A 10 -14.21 -2.86 0.55
CA GLN A 10 -14.03 -3.20 -0.87
C GLN A 10 -12.94 -2.35 -1.53
N LEU A 11 -12.98 -1.03 -1.35
CA LEU A 11 -12.00 -0.12 -1.95
C LEU A 11 -10.58 -0.34 -1.43
N ALA A 12 -10.42 -0.69 -0.14
CA ALA A 12 -9.12 -0.97 0.44
C ALA A 12 -8.60 -2.36 0.06
N ASP A 13 -9.49 -3.37 -0.05
CA ASP A 13 -9.16 -4.71 -0.55
C ASP A 13 -8.65 -4.63 -2.00
N ASP A 14 -9.30 -3.84 -2.85
CA ASP A 14 -8.88 -3.63 -4.24
C ASP A 14 -7.45 -3.06 -4.32
N MET A 15 -7.08 -2.15 -3.41
CA MET A 15 -5.72 -1.61 -3.32
C MET A 15 -4.70 -2.66 -2.89
N PHE A 16 -5.04 -3.50 -1.90
CA PHE A 16 -4.15 -4.55 -1.41
C PHE A 16 -3.91 -5.58 -2.51
N GLN A 17 -4.97 -6.04 -3.16
CA GLN A 17 -4.89 -7.00 -4.26
C GLN A 17 -4.04 -6.46 -5.42
N ALA A 18 -4.19 -5.17 -5.77
CA ALA A 18 -3.38 -4.56 -6.81
C ALA A 18 -1.89 -4.55 -6.46
N ILE A 19 -1.54 -4.29 -5.20
CA ILE A 19 -0.15 -4.31 -4.72
C ILE A 19 0.40 -5.73 -4.73
N GLU A 20 -0.35 -6.71 -4.22
CA GLU A 20 0.06 -8.12 -4.20
C GLU A 20 0.34 -8.62 -5.63
N ASN A 21 -0.60 -8.41 -6.56
CA ASN A 21 -0.44 -8.83 -7.96
C ASN A 21 0.78 -8.17 -8.63
N ALA A 22 1.02 -6.89 -8.35
CA ALA A 22 2.16 -6.16 -8.92
C ALA A 22 3.50 -6.70 -8.37
N ILE A 23 3.54 -7.09 -7.09
CA ILE A 23 4.74 -7.69 -6.50
C ILE A 23 4.96 -9.10 -7.03
N GLU A 24 3.92 -9.92 -7.16
CA GLU A 24 4.01 -11.25 -7.80
C GLU A 24 4.60 -11.15 -9.21
N THR A 25 4.12 -10.18 -10.00
CA THR A 25 4.66 -9.90 -11.33
C THR A 25 6.14 -9.50 -11.27
N ALA A 26 6.53 -8.67 -10.30
CA ALA A 26 7.93 -8.27 -10.13
C ALA A 26 8.83 -9.43 -9.68
N ILE A 27 8.33 -10.36 -8.87
CA ILE A 27 9.05 -11.59 -8.49
C ILE A 27 9.33 -12.40 -9.76
N ASP A 28 8.32 -12.61 -10.60
CA ASP A 28 8.44 -13.40 -11.83
C ASP A 28 9.33 -12.74 -12.90
N GLU A 29 9.21 -11.43 -13.10
CA GLU A 29 9.87 -10.72 -14.20
C GLU A 29 11.25 -10.13 -13.84
N GLN A 30 11.46 -9.80 -12.56
CA GLN A 30 12.66 -9.09 -12.10
C GLN A 30 13.50 -9.90 -11.10
N ASP A 31 13.11 -11.14 -10.79
CA ASP A 31 13.74 -11.95 -9.73
C ASP A 31 13.76 -11.18 -8.40
N ALA A 32 12.67 -10.45 -8.13
CA ALA A 32 12.53 -9.64 -6.94
C ALA A 32 12.43 -10.53 -5.69
N ASP A 33 13.20 -10.20 -4.65
CA ASP A 33 13.22 -10.92 -3.37
C ASP A 33 12.49 -10.08 -2.31
N VAL A 34 11.17 -10.28 -2.23
CA VAL A 34 10.25 -9.63 -1.29
C VAL A 34 9.34 -10.65 -0.66
N ASP A 35 9.32 -10.67 0.66
CA ASP A 35 8.36 -11.46 1.42
C ASP A 35 7.07 -10.65 1.63
N ILE A 36 5.94 -11.23 1.21
CA ILE A 36 4.60 -10.67 1.41
C ILE A 36 3.91 -11.43 2.54
N ASP A 37 3.43 -10.70 3.55
CA ASP A 37 2.60 -11.23 4.63
C ASP A 37 1.29 -10.43 4.75
N ALA A 38 0.19 -11.03 4.32
CA ALA A 38 -1.14 -10.46 4.38
C ALA A 38 -1.96 -11.13 5.49
N SER A 39 -2.37 -10.34 6.48
CA SER A 39 -3.14 -10.81 7.64
C SER A 39 -4.23 -9.82 8.02
N GLY A 40 -5.47 -10.16 7.63
CA GLY A 40 -6.66 -9.37 7.91
C GLY A 40 -6.57 -7.95 7.33
N ASN A 41 -6.31 -6.98 8.22
CA ASN A 41 -6.23 -5.57 7.86
C ASN A 41 -4.81 -5.08 7.57
N VAL A 42 -3.82 -5.97 7.58
CA VAL A 42 -2.40 -5.63 7.42
C VAL A 42 -1.82 -6.36 6.22
N LEU A 43 -1.09 -5.62 5.39
CA LEU A 43 -0.21 -6.13 4.35
C LEU A 43 1.21 -5.65 4.69
N GLN A 44 2.10 -6.58 4.97
CA GLN A 44 3.51 -6.32 5.26
C GLN A 44 4.36 -6.80 4.10
N LEU A 45 5.27 -5.94 3.66
CA LEU A 45 6.31 -6.23 2.68
C LEU A 45 7.66 -6.17 3.40
N GLU A 46 8.45 -7.23 3.32
CA GLU A 46 9.80 -7.29 3.85
C GLU A 46 10.81 -7.45 2.70
N PHE A 47 11.79 -6.56 2.66
CA PHE A 47 12.82 -6.52 1.63
C PHE A 47 14.09 -7.23 2.10
N VAL A 48 14.97 -7.60 1.16
CA VAL A 48 16.27 -8.26 1.42
C VAL A 48 17.14 -7.55 2.48
N ASP A 49 17.07 -6.22 2.56
CA ASP A 49 17.81 -5.44 3.57
C ASP A 49 17.19 -5.48 4.98
N GLY A 50 16.12 -6.26 5.17
CA GLY A 50 15.34 -6.38 6.41
C GLY A 50 14.42 -5.18 6.68
N SER A 51 14.39 -4.18 5.80
CA SER A 51 13.43 -3.09 5.92
C SER A 51 12.03 -3.55 5.56
N LYS A 52 11.03 -2.84 6.10
CA LYS A 52 9.62 -3.18 5.92
C LYS A 52 8.83 -2.00 5.39
N ILE A 53 7.79 -2.31 4.63
CA ILE A 53 6.64 -1.44 4.42
C ILE A 53 5.43 -2.15 5.01
N VAL A 54 4.69 -1.48 5.88
CA VAL A 54 3.47 -2.01 6.48
C VAL A 54 2.31 -1.13 6.04
N ILE A 55 1.33 -1.74 5.38
CA ILE A 55 0.11 -1.09 4.90
C ILE A 55 -1.05 -1.64 5.73
N ASN A 56 -1.82 -0.77 6.37
CA ASN A 56 -2.92 -1.20 7.22
C ASN A 56 -4.23 -0.43 6.97
N LYS A 57 -5.35 -1.14 7.01
CA LYS A 57 -6.70 -0.54 6.98
C LYS A 57 -7.04 -0.01 8.37
N GLN A 58 -7.37 1.27 8.48
CA GLN A 58 -7.92 1.88 9.69
C GLN A 58 -9.42 2.08 9.55
N GLU A 59 -10.17 1.02 9.83
CA GLU A 59 -11.64 1.00 9.76
C GLU A 59 -12.31 2.16 10.51
N PRO A 60 -11.92 2.54 11.75
CA PRO A 60 -12.61 3.61 12.47
C PRO A 60 -12.49 4.99 11.82
N LEU A 61 -11.49 5.16 10.93
CA LEU A 61 -11.19 6.42 10.25
C LEU A 61 -11.48 6.37 8.75
N HIS A 62 -11.81 5.19 8.21
CA HIS A 62 -11.87 4.94 6.76
C HIS A 62 -10.60 5.39 6.02
N GLU A 63 -9.45 5.10 6.61
CA GLU A 63 -8.14 5.44 6.05
C GLU A 63 -7.31 4.19 5.75
N ILE A 64 -6.39 4.30 4.80
CA ILE A 64 -5.27 3.37 4.62
C ILE A 64 -4.01 4.04 5.16
N TRP A 65 -3.30 3.36 6.06
CA TRP A 65 -2.05 3.86 6.61
C TRP A 65 -0.88 3.09 6.02
N VAL A 66 0.23 3.79 5.79
CA VAL A 66 1.48 3.21 5.30
C VAL A 66 2.61 3.62 6.22
N ALA A 67 3.31 2.65 6.79
CA ALA A 67 4.55 2.84 7.51
C ALA A 67 5.72 2.38 6.63
N THR A 68 6.65 3.29 6.39
CA THR A 68 7.91 3.04 5.66
C THR A 68 9.09 3.30 6.60
N ARG A 69 10.31 2.97 6.19
CA ARG A 69 11.52 3.34 6.94
C ARG A 69 11.70 4.86 7.05
N PHE A 70 10.99 5.63 6.22
CA PHE A 70 11.10 7.09 6.14
C PHE A 70 9.97 7.83 6.88
N GLY A 71 8.89 7.16 7.28
CA GLY A 71 7.78 7.78 8.00
C GLY A 71 6.46 7.03 7.92
N GLY A 72 5.43 7.64 8.51
CA GLY A 72 4.04 7.16 8.46
C GLY A 72 3.15 8.12 7.68
N TYR A 73 2.26 7.57 6.86
CA TYR A 73 1.41 8.30 5.93
C TYR A 73 -0.03 7.78 6.01
N HIS A 74 -1.01 8.67 5.94
CA HIS A 74 -2.42 8.31 6.08
C HIS A 74 -3.18 8.80 4.84
N PHE A 75 -3.95 7.89 4.24
CA PHE A 75 -4.68 8.13 3.01
C PHE A 75 -6.17 8.00 3.26
N GLY A 76 -6.89 9.10 3.06
CA GLY A 76 -8.36 9.14 3.12
C GLY A 76 -8.97 9.07 1.71
N PHE A 77 -10.20 8.57 1.60
CA PHE A 77 -10.90 8.50 0.32
C PHE A 77 -11.63 9.82 0.01
N VAL A 78 -11.16 10.54 -1.01
CA VAL A 78 -11.65 11.86 -1.42
C VAL A 78 -11.89 11.85 -2.93
N GLU A 79 -13.10 12.18 -3.35
CA GLU A 79 -13.48 12.31 -4.78
C GLU A 79 -13.09 11.09 -5.65
N GLY A 80 -13.23 9.88 -5.10
CA GLY A 80 -12.93 8.65 -5.83
C GLY A 80 -11.48 8.20 -5.76
N LYS A 81 -10.64 8.85 -4.94
CA LYS A 81 -9.20 8.58 -4.84
C LYS A 81 -8.72 8.50 -3.39
N TRP A 82 -7.69 7.69 -3.15
CA TRP A 82 -6.98 7.64 -1.88
C TRP A 82 -5.90 8.72 -1.84
N MET A 83 -6.06 9.72 -0.96
CA MET A 83 -5.23 10.93 -0.94
C MET A 83 -4.53 11.13 0.40
N ASP A 84 -3.25 11.53 0.39
CA ASP A 84 -2.53 11.95 1.60
C ASP A 84 -3.06 13.32 2.07
N GLY A 85 -3.63 13.37 3.27
CA GLY A 85 -4.18 14.58 3.87
C GLY A 85 -3.15 15.61 4.33
N ARG A 86 -1.86 15.26 4.42
CA ARG A 86 -0.78 16.13 4.92
C ARG A 86 0.11 16.68 3.81
N ASN A 87 0.62 15.80 2.96
CA ASN A 87 1.61 16.17 1.95
C ASN A 87 1.00 16.35 0.56
N GLY A 88 -0.26 15.94 0.38
CA GLY A 88 -0.84 15.74 -0.94
C GLY A 88 -0.23 14.54 -1.67
N GLY A 89 -0.93 14.05 -2.69
CA GLY A 89 -0.51 12.88 -3.46
C GLY A 89 -1.45 11.70 -3.32
N GLU A 90 -1.40 10.81 -4.30
CA GLU A 90 -2.25 9.62 -4.40
C GLU A 90 -1.54 8.41 -3.79
N PHE A 91 -2.31 7.52 -3.18
CA PHE A 91 -1.82 6.31 -2.50
C PHE A 91 -0.97 5.41 -3.40
N MET A 92 -1.48 5.04 -4.59
CA MET A 92 -0.79 4.04 -5.43
C MET A 92 0.57 4.54 -5.95
N PRO A 93 0.69 5.76 -6.51
CA PRO A 93 2.00 6.32 -6.85
C PRO A 93 2.95 6.39 -5.65
N PHE A 94 2.45 6.74 -4.46
CA PHE A 94 3.26 6.78 -3.25
C PHE A 94 3.81 5.40 -2.85
N VAL A 95 2.96 4.36 -2.90
CA VAL A 95 3.38 2.98 -2.60
C VAL A 95 4.41 2.50 -3.61
N GLN A 96 4.20 2.77 -4.90
CA GLN A 96 5.15 2.44 -5.96
C GLN A 96 6.53 3.07 -5.70
N GLU A 97 6.57 4.39 -5.44
CA GLU A 97 7.81 5.10 -5.14
C GLU A 97 8.48 4.56 -3.86
N SER A 98 7.70 4.24 -2.84
CA SER A 98 8.22 3.71 -1.58
C SER A 98 8.86 2.34 -1.75
N ILE A 99 8.24 1.46 -2.54
CA ILE A 99 8.76 0.12 -2.87
C ILE A 99 10.02 0.24 -3.74
N GLU A 100 10.03 1.11 -4.75
CA GLU A 100 11.23 1.35 -5.56
C GLU A 100 12.38 1.91 -4.70
N ARG A 101 12.09 2.86 -3.81
CA ARG A 101 13.10 3.49 -2.96
C ARG A 101 13.68 2.56 -1.89
N GLN A 102 12.87 1.65 -1.35
CA GLN A 102 13.33 0.73 -0.30
C GLN A 102 13.84 -0.61 -0.83
N GLY A 103 13.10 -1.21 -1.76
CA GLY A 103 13.38 -2.52 -2.31
C GLY A 103 14.15 -2.51 -3.62
N GLY A 104 14.26 -1.35 -4.30
CA GLY A 104 14.84 -1.27 -5.64
C GLY A 104 13.94 -1.89 -6.72
N ILE A 105 12.68 -2.16 -6.40
CA ILE A 105 11.74 -2.91 -7.24
C ILE A 105 10.78 -1.95 -7.92
N LYS A 106 10.64 -2.10 -9.24
CA LYS A 106 9.70 -1.31 -10.02
C LYS A 106 8.41 -2.08 -10.19
N LEU A 107 7.35 -1.58 -9.59
CA LEU A 107 6.02 -2.13 -9.82
C LEU A 107 5.41 -1.56 -11.10
N SER A 108 4.64 -2.41 -11.77
CA SER A 108 3.75 -2.06 -12.88
C SER A 108 2.32 -2.44 -12.50
N PHE A 109 1.40 -1.48 -12.60
CA PHE A 109 -0.04 -1.64 -12.32
C PHE A 109 -0.85 -1.58 -13.61
#